data_AF-A0A8J7H2J2-F1
#
_entry.id   AF-A0A8J7H2J2-F1
#
_cell.length_a   1.000
_cell.length_b   1.000
_cell.length_c   1.000
_cell.angle_alpha   90.00
_cell.angle_beta   90.00
_cell.angle_gamma   90.00
#
_symmetry.space_group_name_H-M   'P 1'
#
loop_
_entity.id
_entity.type
_entity.pdbx_description
1 polymer ?
#
loop_
_entity_poly.entity_id
_entity_poly.type
_entity_poly.pdbx_seq_one_letter_code
_entity_poly.pdbx_strand_id
1 'polypeptide(L)'
;MKINIYYGGRGLIEDPTIYVMSKLTSVLEEIRVQVTRYNLFEEKNTIAMLPKTLKEADGVILATSVEWMGIGGLMQQFLDACWLYADKEKLSKLYMLPVVMASTYGERDAELTLMKAWEILGGIPCNGLCAYVDDHVDFETNLDYAKLIEKQAEAFYRMINQKTKMLPTSNAAIKQNVLRNNSIVLTPQESEQLSMYVSDDTYVKKQKEDIEELTQLFKEMLDSGENESGQEFIKNLKDNFHPLDDFVASYSITITDIKKTLIVEINDKRLKCYYGEKQDADVIAKTTHNVMNRLVLGRITFQGAFMSGDLTAKGNFKTLRTFDQVFQFNIL
;
A
#
# COMPACT_ATOMS: atom_id res chain seq x y z
N MET A 1 27.81 -6.70 -30.67
CA MET A 1 27.90 -6.47 -29.22
C MET A 1 26.60 -5.83 -28.77
N LYS A 2 26.03 -6.30 -27.66
CA LYS A 2 24.80 -5.75 -27.07
C LYS A 2 25.13 -5.08 -25.74
N ILE A 3 24.70 -3.84 -25.54
CA ILE A 3 24.84 -3.10 -24.30
C ILE A 3 23.47 -2.70 -23.78
N ASN A 4 23.17 -3.05 -22.53
CA ASN A 4 21.95 -2.62 -21.87
C ASN A 4 22.24 -1.44 -20.96
N ILE A 5 21.43 -0.39 -21.01
CA ILE A 5 21.50 0.75 -20.09
C ILE A 5 20.32 0.68 -19.14
N TYR A 6 20.57 0.57 -17.84
CA TYR A 6 19.55 0.67 -16.80
C TYR A 6 19.65 2.03 -16.14
N TYR A 7 18.59 2.81 -16.23
CA TYR A 7 18.53 4.16 -15.70
C TYR A 7 17.65 4.22 -14.45
N GLY A 8 18.28 4.54 -13.31
CA GLY A 8 17.66 4.61 -11.99
C GLY A 8 17.20 6.00 -11.55
N GLY A 9 17.35 7.02 -12.40
CA GLY A 9 16.81 8.35 -12.14
C GLY A 9 15.30 8.46 -12.39
N ARG A 10 14.76 9.65 -12.19
CA ARG A 10 13.30 9.91 -12.27
C ARG A 10 12.80 10.34 -13.64
N GLY A 11 13.69 10.53 -14.62
CA GLY A 11 13.31 11.00 -15.96
C GLY A 11 12.99 12.50 -16.01
N LEU A 12 13.55 13.29 -15.09
CA LEU A 12 13.43 14.75 -15.13
C LEU A 12 14.17 15.29 -16.35
N ILE A 13 13.59 16.27 -17.05
CA ILE A 13 14.16 16.83 -18.29
C ILE A 13 15.56 17.41 -18.04
N GLU A 14 15.76 18.05 -16.90
CA GLU A 14 17.01 18.71 -16.50
C GLU A 14 18.02 17.74 -15.88
N ASP A 15 17.80 16.43 -15.96
CA ASP A 15 18.71 15.44 -15.39
C ASP A 15 19.94 15.24 -16.28
N PRO A 16 21.15 15.65 -15.82
CA PRO A 16 22.38 15.54 -16.61
C PRO A 16 22.75 14.10 -16.95
N THR A 17 22.26 13.11 -16.18
CA THR A 17 22.48 11.69 -16.47
C THR A 17 21.85 11.29 -17.80
N ILE A 18 20.72 11.89 -18.16
CA ILE A 18 20.02 11.61 -19.43
C ILE A 18 20.89 12.09 -20.61
N TYR A 19 21.51 13.26 -20.51
CA TYR A 19 22.44 13.74 -21.52
C TYR A 19 23.63 12.79 -21.68
N VAL A 20 24.28 12.41 -20.57
CA VAL A 20 25.43 11.49 -20.63
C VAL A 20 25.04 10.16 -21.26
N MET A 21 23.91 9.58 -20.85
CA MET A 21 23.40 8.34 -21.47
C MET A 21 23.10 8.49 -22.96
N SER A 22 22.48 9.60 -23.36
CA SER A 22 22.18 9.89 -24.75
C SER A 22 23.47 9.93 -25.58
N LYS A 23 24.48 10.65 -25.08
CA LYS A 23 25.79 10.76 -25.72
C LYS A 23 26.52 9.41 -25.79
N LEU A 24 26.54 8.64 -24.70
CA LEU A 24 27.08 7.28 -24.69
C LEU A 24 26.38 6.39 -25.72
N THR A 25 25.04 6.48 -25.80
CA THR A 25 24.23 5.72 -26.76
C THR A 25 24.62 6.07 -28.19
N SER A 26 24.67 7.36 -28.54
CA SER A 26 25.05 7.80 -29.89
C SER A 26 26.43 7.29 -30.31
N VAL A 27 27.43 7.38 -29.43
CA VAL A 27 28.81 6.92 -29.71
C VAL A 27 28.87 5.41 -29.90
N LEU A 28 28.16 4.65 -29.05
CA LEU A 28 28.10 3.19 -29.14
C LEU A 28 27.37 2.72 -30.40
N GLU A 29 26.28 3.38 -30.78
CA GLU A 29 25.52 3.08 -32.00
C GLU A 29 26.33 3.39 -33.26
N GLU A 30 27.12 4.48 -33.26
CA GLU A 30 28.01 4.85 -34.37
C GLU A 30 29.02 3.73 -34.69
N ILE A 31 29.54 3.05 -33.67
CA ILE A 31 30.43 1.90 -33.80
C ILE A 31 29.70 0.55 -33.90
N ARG A 32 28.40 0.56 -34.24
CA ARG A 32 27.53 -0.61 -34.50
C ARG A 32 27.29 -1.50 -33.29
N VAL A 33 27.24 -0.93 -32.10
CA VAL A 33 26.77 -1.62 -30.89
C VAL A 33 25.26 -1.48 -30.80
N GLN A 34 24.57 -2.58 -30.50
CA GLN A 34 23.15 -2.52 -30.21
C GLN A 34 22.98 -2.06 -28.76
N VAL A 35 22.38 -0.89 -28.56
CA VAL A 35 22.09 -0.34 -27.23
C VAL A 35 20.60 -0.53 -26.93
N THR A 36 20.27 -0.99 -25.72
CA THR A 36 18.87 -1.08 -25.26
C THR A 36 18.75 -0.39 -23.92
N ARG A 37 17.88 0.62 -23.85
CA ARG A 37 17.66 1.44 -22.65
C ARG A 37 16.44 0.94 -21.88
N TYR A 38 16.60 0.76 -20.58
CA TYR A 38 15.55 0.42 -19.62
C TYR A 38 15.45 1.54 -18.59
N ASN A 39 14.34 2.27 -18.62
CA ASN A 39 14.02 3.27 -17.61
C ASN A 39 13.35 2.59 -16.43
N LEU A 40 14.04 2.48 -15.29
CA LEU A 40 13.52 1.74 -14.13
C LEU A 40 12.27 2.39 -13.53
N PHE A 41 12.07 3.70 -13.77
CA PHE A 41 10.86 4.40 -13.33
C PHE A 41 9.62 4.08 -14.16
N GLU A 42 9.78 3.57 -15.39
CA GLU A 42 8.68 3.10 -16.25
C GLU A 42 8.37 1.63 -15.95
N GLU A 43 9.39 0.84 -15.62
CA GLU A 43 9.33 -0.61 -15.39
C GLU A 43 9.14 -0.98 -13.91
N LYS A 44 8.54 -0.11 -13.07
CA LYS A 44 8.51 -0.29 -11.59
C LYS A 44 8.01 -1.65 -11.12
N ASN A 45 6.95 -2.17 -11.75
CA ASN A 45 6.33 -3.45 -11.36
C ASN A 45 7.04 -4.65 -11.99
N THR A 46 7.86 -4.40 -13.01
CA THR A 46 8.53 -5.40 -13.85
C THR A 46 10.05 -5.44 -13.61
N ILE A 47 10.59 -4.63 -12.68
CA ILE A 47 12.02 -4.60 -12.32
C ILE A 47 12.54 -6.00 -12.00
N ALA A 48 11.75 -6.83 -11.29
CA ALA A 48 12.14 -8.19 -10.93
C ALA A 48 12.42 -9.07 -12.15
N MET A 49 11.79 -8.79 -13.31
CA MET A 49 12.01 -9.51 -14.55
C MET A 49 13.17 -8.96 -15.39
N LEU A 50 13.65 -7.73 -15.16
CA LEU A 50 14.73 -7.13 -15.94
C LEU A 50 16.05 -7.93 -15.93
N PRO A 51 16.44 -8.68 -14.88
CA PRO A 51 17.61 -9.55 -14.91
C PRO A 51 17.65 -10.53 -16.10
N LYS A 52 16.50 -10.96 -16.65
CA LYS A 52 16.46 -11.84 -17.83
C LYS A 52 17.10 -11.21 -19.06
N THR A 53 17.04 -9.88 -19.18
CA THR A 53 17.61 -9.11 -20.30
C THR A 53 19.14 -9.14 -20.30
N LEU A 54 19.79 -9.45 -19.17
CA LEU A 54 21.24 -9.59 -19.05
C LEU A 54 21.79 -10.81 -19.80
N LYS A 55 20.96 -11.82 -20.10
CA LYS A 55 21.37 -13.04 -20.81
C LYS A 55 21.96 -12.73 -22.18
N GLU A 56 21.37 -11.77 -22.89
CA GLU A 56 21.77 -11.36 -24.23
C GLU A 56 22.81 -10.23 -24.23
N ALA A 57 23.03 -9.55 -23.12
CA ALA A 57 23.98 -8.45 -23.03
C ALA A 57 25.43 -8.95 -23.04
N ASP A 58 26.33 -8.13 -23.58
CA ASP A 58 27.79 -8.25 -23.47
C ASP A 58 28.35 -7.24 -22.45
N GLY A 59 27.67 -6.11 -22.29
CA GLY A 59 27.98 -5.07 -21.31
C GLY A 59 26.71 -4.39 -20.77
N VAL A 60 26.86 -3.76 -19.62
CA VAL A 60 25.80 -3.05 -18.92
C VAL A 60 26.27 -1.66 -18.55
N ILE A 61 25.40 -0.67 -18.67
CA ILE A 61 25.63 0.67 -18.13
C ILE A 61 24.60 0.88 -17.02
N LEU A 62 25.05 1.10 -15.79
CA LEU A 62 24.19 1.45 -14.66
C LEU A 62 24.25 2.96 -14.47
N ALA A 63 23.20 3.64 -14.88
CA ALA A 63 23.10 5.08 -14.81
C ALA A 63 22.17 5.50 -13.68
N THR A 64 22.63 6.36 -12.77
CA THR A 64 21.79 6.89 -11.68
C THR A 64 22.04 8.36 -11.42
N SER A 65 21.00 9.01 -10.93
CA SER A 65 20.99 10.44 -10.62
C SER A 65 20.87 10.60 -9.12
N VAL A 66 21.86 11.24 -8.53
CA VAL A 66 21.99 11.41 -7.08
C VAL A 66 21.30 12.72 -6.70
N GLU A 67 20.03 12.59 -6.31
CA GLU A 67 19.24 13.69 -5.75
C GLU A 67 19.40 13.81 -4.22
N TRP A 68 19.57 12.65 -3.57
CA TRP A 68 19.87 12.49 -2.16
C TRP A 68 21.01 11.48 -2.01
N MET A 69 21.39 11.08 -0.79
CA MET A 69 22.43 10.07 -0.59
C MET A 69 22.10 8.72 -1.26
N GLY A 70 23.10 8.17 -1.97
CA GLY A 70 23.07 6.80 -2.50
C GLY A 70 22.61 6.69 -3.96
N ILE A 71 22.39 5.46 -4.40
CA ILE A 71 22.14 5.11 -5.81
C ILE A 71 20.67 5.18 -6.23
N GLY A 72 19.77 5.55 -5.31
CA GLY A 72 18.32 5.57 -5.52
C GLY A 72 17.65 4.20 -5.34
N GLY A 73 16.38 4.22 -4.93
CA GLY A 73 15.62 3.00 -4.60
C GLY A 73 15.36 2.08 -5.79
N LEU A 74 15.11 2.65 -6.98
CA LEU A 74 14.85 1.85 -8.19
C LEU A 74 16.10 1.07 -8.64
N MET A 75 17.26 1.72 -8.61
CA MET A 75 18.54 1.06 -8.91
C MET A 75 18.86 0.00 -7.86
N GLN A 76 18.62 0.28 -6.59
CA GLN A 76 18.78 -0.71 -5.52
C GLN A 76 17.87 -1.94 -5.75
N GLN A 77 16.59 -1.73 -6.06
CA GLN A 77 15.66 -2.82 -6.38
C GLN A 77 16.11 -3.64 -7.58
N PHE A 78 16.66 -3.00 -8.61
CA PHE A 78 17.23 -3.72 -9.75
C PHE A 78 18.44 -4.58 -9.37
N LEU A 79 19.34 -4.06 -8.53
CA LEU A 79 20.49 -4.81 -8.03
C LEU A 79 20.08 -5.97 -7.13
N ASP A 80 19.07 -5.78 -6.29
CA ASP A 80 18.48 -6.84 -5.46
C ASP A 80 17.83 -7.92 -6.33
N ALA A 81 17.10 -7.51 -7.39
CA ALA A 81 16.57 -8.43 -8.38
C ALA A 81 17.69 -9.18 -9.13
N CYS A 82 18.81 -8.54 -9.45
CA CYS A 82 19.98 -9.22 -10.02
C CYS A 82 20.60 -10.20 -9.01
N TRP A 83 20.58 -9.88 -7.72
CA TRP A 83 21.07 -10.77 -6.68
C TRP A 83 20.22 -12.05 -6.62
N LEU A 84 18.90 -11.91 -6.65
CA LEU A 84 17.96 -13.02 -6.55
C LEU A 84 17.85 -13.82 -7.85
N TYR A 85 17.72 -13.13 -8.98
CA TYR A 85 17.22 -13.75 -10.20
C TYR A 85 18.23 -13.85 -11.35
N ALA A 86 19.30 -13.07 -11.36
CA ALA A 86 20.25 -13.09 -12.47
C ALA A 86 21.10 -14.37 -12.47
N ASP A 87 21.35 -14.88 -13.68
CA ASP A 87 22.29 -15.96 -13.92
C ASP A 87 23.72 -15.52 -13.54
N LYS A 88 24.28 -16.15 -12.49
CA LYS A 88 25.60 -15.82 -11.95
C LYS A 88 26.74 -16.17 -12.90
N GLU A 89 26.58 -17.20 -13.73
CA GLU A 89 27.59 -17.57 -14.73
C GLU A 89 27.66 -16.52 -15.82
N LYS A 90 26.50 -16.03 -16.28
CA LYS A 90 26.44 -14.94 -17.25
C LYS A 90 27.00 -13.64 -16.65
N LEU A 91 26.61 -13.29 -15.43
CA LEU A 91 27.11 -12.11 -14.72
C LEU A 91 28.64 -12.09 -14.63
N SER A 92 29.28 -13.25 -14.39
CA SER A 92 30.75 -13.35 -14.31
C SER A 92 31.51 -12.89 -15.57
N LYS A 93 30.81 -12.78 -16.69
CA LYS A 93 31.37 -12.37 -17.99
C LYS A 93 30.87 -10.98 -18.43
N LEU A 94 29.99 -10.35 -17.66
CA LEU A 94 29.39 -9.06 -17.98
C LEU A 94 30.20 -7.91 -17.41
N TYR A 95 30.58 -6.98 -18.29
CA TYR A 95 31.22 -5.73 -17.92
C TYR A 95 30.16 -4.68 -17.56
N MET A 96 30.44 -3.87 -16.54
CA MET A 96 29.53 -2.81 -16.10
C MET A 96 30.24 -1.46 -16.04
N LEU A 97 29.65 -0.45 -16.68
CA LEU A 97 30.07 0.94 -16.59
C LEU A 97 29.11 1.69 -15.66
N PRO A 98 29.58 2.21 -14.51
CA PRO A 98 28.75 3.06 -13.67
C PRO A 98 28.73 4.49 -14.24
N VAL A 99 27.55 5.09 -14.28
CA VAL A 99 27.36 6.50 -14.68
C VAL A 99 26.54 7.18 -13.60
N VAL A 100 27.11 8.17 -12.94
CA VAL A 100 26.50 8.82 -11.77
C VAL A 100 26.60 10.32 -11.91
N MET A 101 25.47 11.02 -11.99
CA MET A 101 25.46 12.48 -11.94
C MET A 101 24.76 12.97 -10.69
N ALA A 102 25.26 14.03 -10.08
CA ALA A 102 24.64 14.68 -8.92
C ALA A 102 24.44 16.17 -9.18
N SER A 103 23.33 16.72 -8.72
CA SER A 103 23.09 18.17 -8.65
C SER A 103 23.42 18.77 -7.29
N THR A 104 23.82 17.93 -6.32
CA THR A 104 24.13 18.36 -4.95
C THR A 104 25.47 17.81 -4.46
N TYR A 105 25.52 16.52 -4.10
CA TYR A 105 26.73 15.82 -3.63
C TYR A 105 26.52 14.31 -3.64
N GLY A 106 27.60 13.54 -3.47
CA GLY A 106 27.52 12.09 -3.20
C GLY A 106 27.69 11.19 -4.42
N GLU A 107 28.01 11.77 -5.58
CA GLU A 107 28.25 11.07 -6.84
C GLU A 107 29.36 10.02 -6.73
N ARG A 108 30.44 10.32 -5.99
CA ARG A 108 31.56 9.39 -5.78
C ARG A 108 31.16 8.19 -4.92
N ASP A 109 30.42 8.42 -3.85
CA ASP A 109 29.97 7.34 -2.96
C ASP A 109 28.96 6.44 -3.67
N ALA A 110 28.06 7.03 -4.48
CA ALA A 110 27.13 6.29 -5.31
C ALA A 110 27.85 5.47 -6.39
N GLU A 111 28.86 6.01 -7.08
CA GLU A 111 29.68 5.28 -8.06
C GLU A 111 30.38 4.08 -7.40
N LEU A 112 31.04 4.31 -6.26
CA LEU A 112 31.67 3.25 -5.47
C LEU A 112 30.67 2.18 -5.04
N THR A 113 29.44 2.58 -4.69
CA THR A 113 28.37 1.65 -4.32
C THR A 113 27.95 0.78 -5.50
N LEU A 114 27.77 1.35 -6.69
CA LEU A 114 27.46 0.58 -7.90
C LEU A 114 28.56 -0.41 -8.25
N MET A 115 29.83 0.02 -8.20
CA MET A 115 30.97 -0.87 -8.47
C MET A 115 31.01 -2.04 -7.48
N LYS A 116 30.93 -1.75 -6.17
CA LYS A 116 30.92 -2.78 -5.12
C LYS A 116 29.76 -3.75 -5.29
N ALA A 117 28.55 -3.24 -5.55
CA ALA A 117 27.38 -4.09 -5.75
C ALA A 117 27.57 -5.03 -6.94
N TRP A 118 28.09 -4.52 -8.06
CA TRP A 118 28.32 -5.35 -9.24
C TRP A 118 29.42 -6.40 -9.05
N GLU A 119 30.49 -6.08 -8.31
CA GLU A 119 31.51 -7.06 -7.92
C GLU A 119 30.92 -8.18 -7.06
N ILE A 120 30.06 -7.84 -6.09
CA ILE A 120 29.39 -8.81 -5.22
C ILE A 120 28.44 -9.71 -6.02
N LEU A 121 27.69 -9.13 -6.98
CA LEU A 121 26.90 -9.89 -7.95
C LEU A 121 27.79 -10.84 -8.78
N GLY A 122 29.05 -10.48 -8.99
CA GLY A 122 30.07 -11.27 -9.67
C GLY A 122 30.49 -10.74 -11.03
N GLY A 123 29.97 -9.60 -11.46
CA GLY A 123 30.36 -9.02 -12.73
C GLY A 123 31.65 -8.22 -12.64
N ILE A 124 32.03 -7.67 -13.79
CA ILE A 124 33.32 -7.00 -13.97
C ILE A 124 33.06 -5.48 -14.01
N PRO A 125 33.27 -4.72 -12.92
CA PRO A 125 33.12 -3.27 -12.97
C PRO A 125 34.26 -2.64 -13.80
N CYS A 126 33.91 -1.60 -14.53
CA CYS A 126 34.82 -0.73 -15.26
C CYS A 126 34.86 0.65 -14.58
N ASN A 127 35.89 1.44 -14.87
CA ASN A 127 35.95 2.82 -14.42
C ASN A 127 34.83 3.63 -15.09
N GLY A 128 33.98 4.24 -14.27
CA GLY A 128 32.78 4.93 -14.70
C GLY A 128 32.96 6.40 -15.03
N LEU A 129 31.81 7.07 -15.09
CA LEU A 129 31.68 8.52 -15.13
C LEU A 129 30.93 8.96 -13.88
N CYS A 130 31.55 9.82 -13.07
CA CYS A 130 30.87 10.53 -12.00
C CYS A 130 31.12 12.04 -12.12
N ALA A 131 30.08 12.85 -11.99
CA ALA A 131 30.21 14.30 -12.01
C ALA A 131 29.13 15.00 -11.18
N TYR A 132 29.53 16.13 -10.59
CA TYR A 132 28.62 17.13 -10.07
C TYR A 132 28.30 18.13 -11.18
N VAL A 133 27.01 18.42 -11.38
CA VAL A 133 26.51 19.34 -12.41
C VAL A 133 25.60 20.37 -11.74
N ASP A 134 26.09 21.61 -11.69
CA ASP A 134 25.33 22.75 -11.15
C ASP A 134 24.41 23.35 -12.23
N ASP A 135 24.97 23.63 -13.41
CA ASP A 135 24.23 24.13 -14.58
C ASP A 135 24.20 23.07 -15.69
N HIS A 136 22.99 22.57 -15.97
CA HIS A 136 22.76 21.57 -17.01
C HIS A 136 23.07 22.12 -18.42
N VAL A 137 22.80 23.39 -18.69
CA VAL A 137 22.98 23.97 -20.04
C VAL A 137 24.46 24.09 -20.38
N ASP A 138 25.27 24.58 -19.43
CA ASP A 138 26.72 24.65 -19.62
C ASP A 138 27.31 23.25 -19.79
N PHE A 139 26.85 22.28 -18.99
CA PHE A 139 27.31 20.90 -19.07
C PHE A 139 27.03 20.27 -20.45
N GLU A 140 25.83 20.49 -21.00
CA GLU A 140 25.44 19.92 -22.30
C GLU A 140 26.14 20.60 -23.49
N THR A 141 26.42 21.90 -23.39
CA THR A 141 27.02 22.70 -24.47
C THR A 141 28.55 22.63 -24.49
N ASN A 142 29.17 22.19 -23.39
CA ASN A 142 30.62 22.10 -23.27
C ASN A 142 31.20 20.92 -24.08
N LEU A 143 31.93 21.26 -25.14
CA LEU A 143 32.56 20.28 -26.05
C LEU A 143 33.65 19.42 -25.38
N ASP A 144 34.30 19.91 -24.32
CA ASP A 144 35.35 19.15 -23.64
C ASP A 144 34.76 18.07 -22.72
N TYR A 145 33.62 18.34 -22.08
CA TYR A 145 32.87 17.30 -21.36
C TYR A 145 32.31 16.25 -22.31
N ALA A 146 31.80 16.66 -23.47
CA ALA A 146 31.35 15.73 -24.51
C ALA A 146 32.49 14.76 -24.94
N LYS A 147 33.70 15.28 -25.18
CA LYS A 147 34.88 14.44 -25.52
C LYS A 147 35.25 13.46 -24.41
N LEU A 148 35.10 13.84 -23.14
CA LEU A 148 35.37 12.93 -22.01
C LEU A 148 34.39 11.76 -21.98
N ILE A 149 33.10 12.04 -22.25
CA ILE A 149 32.06 11.02 -22.33
C ILE A 149 32.32 10.08 -23.52
N GLU A 150 32.65 10.64 -24.69
CA GLU A 150 33.02 9.88 -25.90
C GLU A 150 34.21 8.95 -25.64
N LYS A 151 35.27 9.48 -25.03
CA LYS A 151 36.47 8.70 -24.67
C LYS A 151 36.13 7.54 -23.72
N GLN A 152 35.20 7.75 -22.79
CA GLN A 152 34.76 6.68 -21.90
C GLN A 152 33.90 5.63 -22.59
N ALA A 153 33.01 6.00 -23.52
CA ALA A 153 32.29 5.04 -24.34
C ALA A 153 33.24 4.14 -25.15
N GLU A 154 34.25 4.73 -25.79
CA GLU A 154 35.25 3.99 -26.55
C GLU A 154 36.10 3.07 -25.67
N ALA A 155 36.51 3.56 -24.49
CA ALA A 155 37.26 2.76 -23.52
C ALA A 155 36.43 1.55 -23.07
N PHE A 156 35.15 1.75 -22.77
CA PHE A 156 34.23 0.68 -22.38
C PHE A 156 34.05 -0.35 -23.49
N TYR A 157 33.80 0.11 -24.73
CA TYR A 157 33.74 -0.75 -25.91
C TYR A 157 35.00 -1.61 -26.04
N ARG A 158 36.17 -0.97 -25.93
CA ARG A 158 37.47 -1.64 -26.07
C ARG A 158 37.67 -2.71 -25.00
N MET A 159 37.31 -2.43 -23.75
CA MET A 159 37.41 -3.38 -22.64
C MET A 159 36.59 -4.64 -22.89
N ILE A 160 35.33 -4.48 -23.35
CA ILE A 160 34.46 -5.63 -23.66
C ILE A 160 35.02 -6.43 -24.83
N ASN A 161 35.40 -5.75 -25.92
CA ASN A 161 35.86 -6.41 -27.14
C ASN A 161 37.19 -7.15 -26.94
N GLN A 162 38.11 -6.58 -26.15
CA GLN A 162 39.41 -7.19 -25.84
C GLN A 162 39.34 -8.22 -24.69
N LYS A 163 38.19 -8.32 -24.00
CA LYS A 163 37.99 -9.17 -22.82
C LYS A 163 39.09 -8.95 -21.78
N THR A 164 39.39 -7.68 -21.49
CA THR A 164 40.48 -7.29 -20.60
C THR A 164 40.27 -7.89 -19.22
N LYS A 165 41.25 -8.67 -18.75
CA LYS A 165 41.22 -9.26 -17.40
C LYS A 165 41.45 -8.17 -16.36
N MET A 166 40.53 -8.06 -15.40
CA MET A 166 40.70 -7.21 -14.23
C MET A 166 41.60 -7.89 -13.19
N LEU A 167 42.29 -7.09 -12.39
CA LEU A 167 43.03 -7.56 -11.23
C LEU A 167 42.06 -8.08 -10.15
N PRO A 168 42.46 -9.08 -9.36
CA PRO A 168 41.60 -9.63 -8.31
C PRO A 168 41.35 -8.58 -7.21
N THR A 169 40.10 -8.42 -6.79
CA THR A 169 39.69 -7.52 -5.70
C THR A 169 39.26 -8.30 -4.46
N SER A 170 39.29 -7.65 -3.29
CA SER A 170 38.90 -8.27 -2.01
C SER A 170 37.45 -8.76 -2.02
N ASN A 171 36.55 -8.02 -2.66
CA ASN A 171 35.13 -8.39 -2.78
C ASN A 171 34.96 -9.67 -3.62
N ALA A 172 35.74 -9.80 -4.70
CA ALA A 172 35.75 -11.02 -5.52
C ALA A 172 36.25 -12.24 -4.73
N ALA A 173 37.23 -12.07 -3.83
CA ALA A 173 37.73 -13.14 -2.98
C ALA A 173 36.74 -13.58 -1.89
N ILE A 174 36.02 -12.63 -1.27
CA ILE A 174 35.00 -12.93 -0.24
C ILE A 174 33.83 -13.72 -0.84
N LYS A 175 33.44 -13.40 -2.08
CA LYS A 175 32.38 -14.11 -2.80
C LYS A 175 32.62 -15.63 -2.89
N GLN A 176 33.85 -16.07 -3.14
CA GLN A 176 34.18 -17.50 -3.24
C GLN A 176 33.98 -18.26 -1.92
N ASN A 177 34.13 -17.57 -0.77
CA ASN A 177 34.05 -18.18 0.55
C ASN A 177 32.64 -18.13 1.16
N VAL A 178 31.86 -17.08 0.93
CA VAL A 178 30.55 -16.86 1.58
C VAL A 178 29.39 -17.52 0.83
N LEU A 179 29.39 -17.51 -0.51
CA LEU A 179 28.29 -18.09 -1.31
C LEU A 179 28.17 -19.62 -1.17
N ARG A 180 29.22 -20.30 -0.73
CA ARG A 180 29.18 -21.76 -0.53
C ARG A 180 28.23 -22.20 0.58
N ASN A 181 27.84 -21.30 1.49
CA ASN A 181 27.21 -21.74 2.73
C ASN A 181 25.70 -21.50 2.84
N ASN A 182 25.05 -20.58 2.09
CA ASN A 182 23.66 -20.19 2.41
C ASN A 182 22.76 -19.70 1.24
N SER A 183 23.00 -20.07 -0.02
CA SER A 183 22.08 -19.72 -1.11
C SER A 183 21.24 -20.92 -1.55
N ILE A 184 19.91 -20.75 -1.62
CA ILE A 184 19.04 -21.65 -2.38
C ILE A 184 19.54 -21.62 -3.83
N VAL A 185 20.08 -22.73 -4.31
CA VAL A 185 20.56 -22.83 -5.69
C VAL A 185 19.36 -23.07 -6.58
N LEU A 186 18.70 -21.99 -6.98
CA LEU A 186 17.66 -22.03 -7.99
C LEU A 186 18.29 -22.20 -9.36
N THR A 187 17.71 -23.06 -10.19
CA THR A 187 18.07 -23.12 -11.61
C THR A 187 17.69 -21.80 -12.29
N PRO A 188 18.36 -21.42 -13.40
CA PRO A 188 18.01 -20.22 -14.15
C PRO A 188 16.54 -20.18 -14.59
N GLN A 189 15.90 -21.34 -14.75
CA GLN A 189 14.50 -21.48 -15.14
C GLN A 189 13.54 -21.23 -13.96
N GLU A 190 13.82 -21.80 -12.78
CA GLU A 190 13.05 -21.55 -11.55
C GLU A 190 13.15 -20.08 -11.14
N SER A 191 14.34 -19.50 -11.28
CA SER A 191 14.59 -18.08 -11.05
C SER A 191 13.72 -17.17 -11.92
N GLU A 192 13.63 -17.47 -13.23
CA GLU A 192 12.78 -16.71 -14.14
C GLU A 192 11.30 -16.83 -13.81
N GLN A 193 10.83 -18.04 -13.49
CA GLN A 193 9.44 -18.25 -13.07
C GLN A 193 9.11 -17.48 -11.79
N LEU A 194 10.02 -17.47 -10.82
CA LEU A 194 9.85 -16.71 -9.58
C LEU A 194 9.83 -15.20 -9.84
N SER A 195 10.70 -14.70 -10.71
CA SER A 195 10.69 -13.28 -11.09
C SER A 195 9.38 -12.85 -11.75
N MET A 196 8.80 -13.70 -12.61
CA MET A 196 7.50 -13.44 -13.21
C MET A 196 6.40 -13.46 -12.15
N TYR A 197 6.41 -14.43 -11.24
CA TYR A 197 5.42 -14.55 -10.17
C TYR A 197 5.43 -13.35 -9.22
N VAL A 198 6.62 -12.86 -8.84
CA VAL A 198 6.76 -11.68 -7.97
C VAL A 198 6.34 -10.39 -8.67
N SER A 199 6.52 -10.30 -10.00
CA SER A 199 6.04 -9.18 -10.81
C SER A 199 4.53 -9.26 -11.14
N ASP A 200 3.85 -10.37 -10.84
CA ASP A 200 2.46 -10.58 -11.22
C ASP A 200 1.51 -9.88 -10.21
N ASP A 201 1.21 -8.62 -10.49
CA ASP A 201 0.27 -7.78 -9.72
C ASP A 201 -1.15 -8.38 -9.63
N THR A 202 -1.46 -9.43 -10.41
CA THR A 202 -2.76 -10.11 -10.39
C THR A 202 -3.10 -10.70 -9.03
N TYR A 203 -2.12 -11.22 -8.29
CA TYR A 203 -2.36 -11.76 -6.94
C TYR A 203 -2.71 -10.65 -5.93
N VAL A 204 -2.03 -9.51 -6.00
CA VAL A 204 -2.27 -8.37 -5.12
C VAL A 204 -3.59 -7.67 -5.48
N LYS A 205 -3.91 -7.57 -6.78
CA LYS A 205 -5.22 -7.07 -7.24
C LYS A 205 -6.34 -8.00 -6.79
N LYS A 206 -6.18 -9.31 -6.95
CA LYS A 206 -7.16 -10.30 -6.51
C LYS A 206 -7.35 -10.28 -4.99
N GLN A 207 -6.29 -10.14 -4.19
CA GLN A 207 -6.44 -9.94 -2.74
C GLN A 207 -7.18 -8.65 -2.39
N LYS A 208 -6.94 -7.55 -3.12
CA LYS A 208 -7.65 -6.29 -2.88
C LYS A 208 -9.12 -6.39 -3.27
N GLU A 209 -9.42 -7.01 -4.41
CA GLU A 209 -10.79 -7.32 -4.85
C GLU A 209 -11.47 -8.24 -3.85
N ASP A 210 -10.82 -9.33 -3.41
CA ASP A 210 -11.34 -10.25 -2.40
C ASP A 210 -11.59 -9.54 -1.06
N ILE A 211 -10.70 -8.62 -0.62
CA ILE A 211 -10.89 -7.81 0.59
C ILE A 211 -12.08 -6.86 0.42
N GLU A 212 -12.23 -6.25 -0.76
CA GLU A 212 -13.32 -5.32 -1.06
C GLU A 212 -14.67 -6.05 -1.13
N GLU A 213 -14.72 -7.23 -1.77
CA GLU A 213 -15.87 -8.14 -1.79
C GLU A 213 -16.23 -8.62 -0.38
N LEU A 214 -15.25 -9.04 0.43
CA LEU A 214 -15.48 -9.41 1.83
C LEU A 214 -16.03 -8.22 2.63
N THR A 215 -15.49 -7.02 2.43
CA THR A 215 -15.94 -5.81 3.11
C THR A 215 -17.38 -5.46 2.70
N GLN A 216 -17.71 -5.63 1.42
CA GLN A 216 -19.07 -5.42 0.92
C GLN A 216 -20.04 -6.46 1.46
N LEU A 217 -19.64 -7.74 1.51
CA LEU A 217 -20.41 -8.82 2.13
C LEU A 217 -20.63 -8.59 3.63
N PHE A 218 -19.61 -8.15 4.37
CA PHE A 218 -19.74 -7.80 5.79
C PHE A 218 -20.63 -6.58 6.00
N LYS A 219 -20.57 -5.59 5.11
CA LYS A 219 -21.46 -4.42 5.14
C LYS A 219 -22.91 -4.81 4.86
N GLU A 220 -23.13 -5.69 3.90
CA GLU A 220 -24.46 -6.22 3.55
C GLU A 220 -25.02 -7.14 4.66
N MET A 221 -24.18 -7.92 5.32
CA MET A 221 -24.54 -8.69 6.53
C MET A 221 -24.84 -7.80 7.73
N LEU A 222 -24.15 -6.66 7.88
CA LEU A 222 -24.44 -5.68 8.92
C LEU A 222 -25.76 -4.93 8.65
N ASP A 223 -26.02 -4.55 7.39
CA ASP A 223 -27.29 -3.92 6.98
C ASP A 223 -28.48 -4.89 7.07
N SER A 224 -28.27 -6.18 6.78
CA SER A 224 -29.32 -7.20 6.93
C SER A 224 -29.57 -7.58 8.41
N GLY A 225 -28.62 -7.31 9.31
CA GLY A 225 -28.78 -7.43 10.76
C GLY A 225 -29.55 -6.29 11.43
N GLU A 226 -29.72 -5.12 10.78
CA GLU A 226 -30.45 -3.99 11.37
C GLU A 226 -31.98 -4.19 11.43
N ASN A 227 -32.51 -5.23 10.78
CA ASN A 227 -33.94 -5.55 10.83
C ASN A 227 -34.35 -6.44 12.02
N GLU A 228 -33.41 -7.07 12.74
CA GLU A 228 -33.72 -7.86 13.94
C GLU A 228 -33.64 -7.05 15.25
N SER A 229 -32.82 -6.00 15.31
CA SER A 229 -32.74 -5.11 16.49
C SER A 229 -34.00 -4.27 16.71
N GLY A 230 -34.88 -4.20 15.71
CA GLY A 230 -36.14 -3.47 15.77
C GLY A 230 -37.24 -4.12 16.61
N GLN A 231 -37.09 -5.34 17.15
CA GLN A 231 -38.14 -5.99 17.95
C GLN A 231 -37.75 -6.27 19.41
N GLU A 232 -36.50 -6.02 19.80
CA GLU A 232 -35.99 -6.35 21.14
C GLU A 232 -36.81 -5.70 22.26
N PHE A 233 -37.19 -4.44 22.10
CA PHE A 233 -37.97 -3.71 23.09
C PHE A 233 -39.43 -4.16 23.17
N ILE A 234 -40.04 -4.54 22.04
CA ILE A 234 -41.45 -4.98 22.00
C ILE A 234 -41.60 -6.30 22.75
N LYS A 235 -40.67 -7.23 22.57
CA LYS A 235 -40.69 -8.53 23.25
C LYS A 235 -40.60 -8.34 24.77
N ASN A 236 -39.62 -7.57 25.23
CA ASN A 236 -39.42 -7.34 26.66
C ASN A 236 -40.58 -6.56 27.31
N LEU A 237 -41.23 -5.65 26.59
CA LEU A 237 -42.44 -4.96 27.09
C LEU A 237 -43.64 -5.90 27.21
N LYS A 238 -43.81 -6.85 26.28
CA LYS A 238 -44.89 -7.86 26.36
C LYS A 238 -44.68 -8.84 27.50
N ASP A 239 -43.44 -9.26 27.73
CA ASP A 239 -43.12 -10.27 28.74
C ASP A 239 -43.26 -9.73 30.19
N ASN A 240 -43.11 -8.41 30.39
CA ASN A 240 -43.19 -7.76 31.71
C ASN A 240 -44.50 -6.96 31.93
N PHE A 241 -45.53 -7.21 31.11
CA PHE A 241 -46.82 -6.52 31.20
C PHE A 241 -47.74 -7.17 32.24
N HIS A 242 -48.11 -6.40 33.25
CA HIS A 242 -49.10 -6.77 34.26
C HIS A 242 -50.37 -5.92 34.09
N PRO A 243 -51.51 -6.52 33.72
CA PRO A 243 -52.74 -5.77 33.48
C PRO A 243 -53.30 -5.20 34.79
N LEU A 244 -53.70 -3.92 34.74
CA LEU A 244 -54.50 -3.25 35.76
C LEU A 244 -55.95 -3.17 35.26
N ASP A 245 -56.92 -3.49 36.12
CA ASP A 245 -58.35 -3.44 35.77
C ASP A 245 -58.82 -1.98 35.58
N ASP A 246 -59.66 -1.72 34.56
CA ASP A 246 -60.19 -0.40 34.14
C ASP A 246 -59.11 0.65 33.75
N PHE A 247 -58.13 0.28 32.91
CA PHE A 247 -57.10 1.22 32.46
C PHE A 247 -56.91 1.24 30.93
N VAL A 248 -57.14 2.42 30.36
CA VAL A 248 -56.91 2.72 28.94
C VAL A 248 -55.91 3.87 28.84
N ALA A 249 -54.77 3.63 28.20
CA ALA A 249 -53.77 4.66 27.95
C ALA A 249 -52.90 4.34 26.73
N SER A 250 -52.41 5.39 26.09
CA SER A 250 -51.51 5.33 24.94
C SER A 250 -50.22 6.12 25.19
N TYR A 251 -49.09 5.47 24.96
CA TYR A 251 -47.75 6.04 25.13
C TYR A 251 -47.03 6.05 23.78
N SER A 252 -46.48 7.20 23.41
CA SER A 252 -45.64 7.39 22.23
C SER A 252 -44.24 7.75 22.69
N ILE A 253 -43.28 6.84 22.49
CA ILE A 253 -41.89 6.99 22.95
C ILE A 253 -40.99 7.12 21.73
N THR A 254 -40.50 8.33 21.47
CA THR A 254 -39.53 8.57 20.39
C THR A 254 -38.11 8.33 20.89
N ILE A 255 -37.40 7.41 20.25
CA ILE A 255 -36.00 7.11 20.52
C ILE A 255 -35.14 7.95 19.57
N THR A 256 -34.47 8.98 20.09
CA THR A 256 -33.77 10.00 19.29
C THR A 256 -32.61 9.45 18.47
N ASP A 257 -31.87 8.48 19.01
CA ASP A 257 -30.63 8.00 18.41
C ASP A 257 -30.87 7.15 17.15
N ILE A 258 -31.99 6.42 17.13
CA ILE A 258 -32.41 5.57 16.01
C ILE A 258 -33.54 6.19 15.19
N LYS A 259 -34.03 7.38 15.58
CA LYS A 259 -35.18 8.09 14.99
C LYS A 259 -36.43 7.21 14.81
N LYS A 260 -36.63 6.21 15.67
CA LYS A 260 -37.82 5.34 15.67
C LYS A 260 -38.75 5.75 16.81
N THR A 261 -40.05 5.69 16.57
CA THR A 261 -41.08 5.94 17.59
C THR A 261 -41.78 4.64 17.92
N LEU A 262 -41.75 4.28 19.20
CA LEU A 262 -42.42 3.10 19.76
C LEU A 262 -43.76 3.54 20.35
N ILE A 263 -44.84 2.89 19.91
CA ILE A 263 -46.19 3.14 20.39
C ILE A 263 -46.62 1.96 21.25
N VAL A 264 -47.10 2.27 22.46
CA VAL A 264 -47.61 1.31 23.44
C VAL A 264 -49.05 1.69 23.77
N GLU A 265 -50.01 0.88 23.35
CA GLU A 265 -51.43 1.05 23.63
C GLU A 265 -51.88 -0.03 24.62
N ILE A 266 -52.49 0.41 25.72
CA ILE A 266 -53.06 -0.45 26.74
C ILE A 266 -54.56 -0.21 26.74
N ASN A 267 -55.32 -1.28 26.49
CA ASN A 267 -56.78 -1.32 26.59
C ASN A 267 -57.15 -2.46 27.54
N ASP A 268 -57.27 -2.15 28.84
CA ASP A 268 -57.48 -3.10 29.93
C ASP A 268 -56.46 -4.24 29.91
N LYS A 269 -56.89 -5.44 29.50
CA LYS A 269 -56.07 -6.66 29.45
C LYS A 269 -55.31 -6.84 28.13
N ARG A 270 -55.45 -5.91 27.17
CA ARG A 270 -54.81 -6.01 25.84
C ARG A 270 -53.73 -4.95 25.67
N LEU A 271 -52.50 -5.43 25.51
CA LEU A 271 -51.34 -4.63 25.14
C LEU A 271 -51.08 -4.72 23.63
N LYS A 272 -50.98 -3.57 22.95
CA LYS A 272 -50.46 -3.48 21.57
C LYS A 272 -49.20 -2.61 21.57
N CYS A 273 -48.09 -3.18 21.11
CA CYS A 273 -46.83 -2.46 20.94
C CYS A 273 -46.39 -2.57 19.49
N TYR A 274 -46.09 -1.43 18.85
CA TYR A 274 -45.60 -1.38 17.48
C TYR A 274 -44.75 -0.12 17.23
N TYR A 275 -43.86 -0.18 16.25
CA TYR A 275 -43.13 1.00 15.80
C TYR A 275 -43.94 1.73 14.72
N GLY A 276 -44.08 3.05 14.87
CA GLY A 276 -44.82 3.89 13.93
C GLY A 276 -44.99 5.31 14.44
N GLU A 277 -45.72 6.12 13.69
CA GLU A 277 -46.06 7.49 14.10
C GLU A 277 -47.54 7.57 14.46
N LYS A 278 -47.83 7.99 15.69
CA LYS A 278 -49.19 8.30 16.16
C LYS A 278 -49.13 9.65 16.85
N GLN A 279 -49.83 10.62 16.28
CA GLN A 279 -49.82 12.01 16.76
C GLN A 279 -50.75 12.25 17.95
N ASP A 280 -51.61 11.27 18.28
CA ASP A 280 -52.64 11.37 19.31
C ASP A 280 -52.40 10.29 20.39
N ALA A 281 -51.48 10.58 21.30
CA ALA A 281 -51.11 9.72 22.43
C ALA A 281 -51.23 10.48 23.76
N ASP A 282 -51.69 9.80 24.81
CA ASP A 282 -51.91 10.39 26.15
C ASP A 282 -50.61 10.86 26.80
N VAL A 283 -49.50 10.21 26.44
CA VAL A 283 -48.14 10.60 26.84
C VAL A 283 -47.21 10.48 25.65
N ILE A 284 -46.52 11.57 25.33
CA ILE A 284 -45.46 11.62 24.34
C ILE A 284 -44.14 11.80 25.08
N ALA A 285 -43.28 10.79 25.03
CA ALA A 285 -41.96 10.79 25.62
C ALA A 285 -40.86 10.77 24.55
N LYS A 286 -39.72 11.38 24.86
CA LYS A 286 -38.49 11.28 24.06
C LYS A 286 -37.34 10.82 24.94
N THR A 287 -36.59 9.85 24.45
CA THR A 287 -35.46 9.24 25.17
C THR A 287 -34.38 8.76 24.19
N THR A 288 -33.23 8.35 24.72
CA THR A 288 -32.12 7.76 23.97
C THR A 288 -32.16 6.24 24.02
N HIS A 289 -31.49 5.56 23.10
CA HIS A 289 -31.45 4.09 23.06
C HIS A 289 -30.88 3.50 24.36
N ASN A 290 -29.85 4.16 24.92
CA ASN A 290 -29.21 3.73 26.16
C ASN A 290 -30.17 3.80 27.37
N VAL A 291 -30.96 4.87 27.47
CA VAL A 291 -31.93 5.05 28.57
C VAL A 291 -33.09 4.06 28.43
N MET A 292 -33.56 3.81 27.20
CA MET A 292 -34.59 2.79 26.95
C MET A 292 -34.13 1.38 27.33
N ASN A 293 -32.88 1.02 27.02
CA ASN A 293 -32.29 -0.26 27.45
C ASN A 293 -32.22 -0.38 28.97
N ARG A 294 -31.81 0.69 29.67
CA ARG A 294 -31.77 0.70 31.14
C ARG A 294 -33.15 0.55 31.77
N LEU A 295 -34.18 1.09 31.11
CA LEU A 295 -35.57 0.99 31.55
C LEU A 295 -36.10 -0.43 31.42
N VAL A 296 -35.90 -1.05 30.26
CA VAL A 296 -36.35 -2.42 29.98
C VAL A 296 -35.61 -3.46 30.84
N LEU A 297 -34.38 -3.16 31.26
CA LEU A 297 -33.60 -3.98 32.20
C LEU A 297 -33.94 -3.71 33.69
N GLY A 298 -34.94 -2.87 33.98
CA GLY A 298 -35.37 -2.56 35.36
C GLY A 298 -34.38 -1.74 36.19
N ARG A 299 -33.33 -1.17 35.57
CA ARG A 299 -32.31 -0.36 36.26
C ARG A 299 -32.79 1.05 36.59
N ILE A 300 -33.77 1.54 35.84
CA ILE A 300 -34.42 2.84 36.03
C ILE A 300 -35.92 2.68 35.77
N THR A 301 -36.75 3.46 36.45
CA THR A 301 -38.19 3.53 36.18
C THR A 301 -38.50 4.66 35.18
N PHE A 302 -39.64 4.59 34.49
CA PHE A 302 -40.08 5.60 33.54
C PHE A 302 -40.29 6.95 34.22
N GLN A 303 -40.86 6.96 35.43
CA GLN A 303 -40.95 8.16 36.26
C GLN A 303 -39.56 8.64 36.73
N GLY A 304 -38.67 7.73 37.10
CA GLY A 304 -37.31 8.05 37.57
C GLY A 304 -36.47 8.72 36.47
N ALA A 305 -36.54 8.20 35.25
CA ALA A 305 -35.88 8.76 34.08
C ALA A 305 -36.42 10.16 33.72
N PHE A 306 -37.72 10.40 33.94
CA PHE A 306 -38.31 11.72 33.76
C PHE A 306 -37.82 12.71 34.83
N MET A 307 -37.73 12.28 36.09
CA MET A 307 -37.25 13.12 37.19
C MET A 307 -35.75 13.44 37.12
N SER A 308 -34.93 12.55 36.56
CA SER A 308 -33.49 12.79 36.37
C SER A 308 -33.19 13.70 35.17
N GLY A 309 -34.17 13.98 34.32
CA GLY A 309 -34.00 14.74 33.08
C GLY A 309 -33.50 13.93 31.88
N ASP A 310 -33.29 12.62 32.05
CA ASP A 310 -32.83 11.70 30.99
C ASP A 310 -33.95 11.34 30.00
N LEU A 311 -35.21 11.52 30.40
CA LEU A 311 -36.40 11.34 29.59
C LEU A 311 -37.24 12.62 29.63
N THR A 312 -37.69 13.09 28.46
CA THR A 312 -38.62 14.22 28.37
C THR A 312 -40.01 13.68 28.07
N ALA A 313 -41.03 14.05 28.83
CA ALA A 313 -42.42 13.62 28.62
C ALA A 313 -43.36 14.83 28.56
N LYS A 314 -44.35 14.77 27.65
CA LYS A 314 -45.47 15.70 27.53
C LYS A 314 -46.77 14.91 27.51
N GLY A 315 -47.73 15.26 28.38
CA GLY A 315 -49.02 14.56 28.45
C GLY A 315 -49.55 14.47 29.89
N ASN A 316 -50.38 13.46 30.15
CA ASN A 316 -50.97 13.25 31.48
C ASN A 316 -49.93 12.68 32.47
N PHE A 317 -49.40 13.50 33.37
CA PHE A 317 -48.36 13.05 34.32
C PHE A 317 -48.83 11.96 35.31
N LYS A 318 -50.14 11.77 35.50
CA LYS A 318 -50.65 10.67 36.34
C LYS A 318 -50.38 9.30 35.69
N THR A 319 -50.45 9.22 34.37
CA THR A 319 -50.25 7.96 33.64
C THR A 319 -48.78 7.56 33.52
N LEU A 320 -47.83 8.46 33.82
CA LEU A 320 -46.39 8.12 33.93
C LEU A 320 -46.13 7.15 35.09
N ARG A 321 -46.72 7.42 36.26
CA ARG A 321 -46.60 6.55 37.43
C ARG A 321 -47.31 5.22 37.22
N THR A 322 -48.42 5.24 36.49
CA THR A 322 -49.15 4.02 36.12
C THR A 322 -48.36 3.16 35.13
N PHE A 323 -47.54 3.75 34.25
CA PHE A 323 -46.66 3.00 33.35
C PHE A 323 -45.71 2.08 34.13
N ASP A 324 -45.10 2.60 35.20
CA ASP A 324 -44.21 1.81 36.08
C ASP A 324 -44.96 0.74 36.90
N GLN A 325 -46.27 0.88 37.09
CA GLN A 325 -47.10 -0.12 37.77
C GLN A 325 -47.52 -1.25 36.84
N VAL A 326 -47.78 -0.90 35.56
CA VAL A 326 -48.19 -1.82 34.50
C VAL A 326 -47.01 -2.61 33.95
N PHE A 327 -45.83 -1.99 33.85
CA PHE A 327 -44.61 -2.64 33.38
C PHE A 327 -43.63 -2.84 34.55
N GLN A 328 -43.63 -4.03 35.13
CA GLN A 328 -42.72 -4.38 36.22
C GLN A 328 -41.52 -5.13 35.64
N PHE A 329 -40.48 -4.39 35.28
CA PHE A 329 -39.23 -4.99 34.81
C PHE A 329 -38.44 -5.53 36.00
N ASN A 330 -38.33 -6.85 36.09
CA ASN A 330 -37.48 -7.48 37.11
C ASN A 330 -36.01 -7.18 36.82
N ILE A 331 -35.26 -6.83 37.86
CA ILE A 331 -33.81 -6.61 37.78
C ILE A 331 -33.17 -7.95 37.43
N LEU A 332 -32.56 -8.03 36.23
CA LEU A 332 -31.66 -9.12 35.82
C LEU A 332 -30.21 -8.80 36.18
#